data_AF-W2LME1-F1
#
_entry.id   AF-W2LME1-F1
#
_cell.length_a   1.000
_cell.length_b   1.000
_cell.length_c   1.000
_cell.angle_alpha   90.00
_cell.angle_beta   90.00
_cell.angle_gamma   90.00
#
_symmetry.space_group_name_H-M   'P 1'
#
loop_
_entity.id
_entity.type
_entity.pdbx_description
1 polymer ?
#
loop_
_entity_poly.entity_id
_entity_poly.type
_entity_poly.pdbx_seq_one_letter_code
_entity_poly.pdbx_strand_id
1 'polypeptide(L)'
;MSMVPDYGGALPKKYKDAKNPIIKDLGIPALYRMIMLAPSGSGKTNMAFHIIKHSPNVYAYLHVICRNPNQPLYDYLRDKLEGFISFYDPDSAPTVDQIRHTPLTTKKPELVIFDDITTDKHVLEKLANSKRDLQAILKDFNLVGVNEAMIFRAYNKCTAHIGQALVIDGTKGQMRWNFDMVLNPGEL
;
A
#
# COMPACT_ATOMS: atom_id res chain seq x y z
N MET A 1 34.09 10.70 -1.75
CA MET A 1 33.08 11.76 -1.59
C MET A 1 32.80 11.94 -0.11
N SER A 2 32.89 13.15 0.42
CA SER A 2 32.57 13.42 1.83
C SER A 2 31.06 13.30 2.02
N MET A 3 30.64 12.37 2.88
CA MET A 3 29.23 12.11 3.16
C MET A 3 28.63 13.33 3.87
N VAL A 4 27.55 13.89 3.32
CA VAL A 4 26.81 14.99 3.95
C VAL A 4 26.26 14.49 5.30
N PRO A 5 26.51 15.19 6.42
CA PRO A 5 25.99 14.80 7.72
C PRO A 5 24.47 14.68 7.72
N ASP A 6 23.92 13.68 8.43
CA ASP A 6 22.48 13.52 8.61
C ASP A 6 21.93 14.58 9.59
N TYR A 7 21.71 15.79 9.06
CA TYR A 7 21.17 16.91 9.81
C TYR A 7 19.74 16.65 10.34
N GLY A 8 18.96 15.80 9.67
CA GLY A 8 17.63 15.39 10.13
C GLY A 8 17.71 14.47 11.36
N GLY A 9 18.67 13.54 11.36
CA GLY A 9 19.00 12.69 12.50
C GLY A 9 19.46 13.46 13.74
N ALA A 10 20.09 14.62 13.55
CA ALA A 10 20.60 15.50 14.60
C ALA A 10 19.52 16.37 15.29
N LEU A 11 18.30 16.45 14.74
CA LEU A 11 17.23 17.25 15.33
C LEU A 11 16.88 16.78 16.75
N PRO A 12 16.62 17.68 17.71
CA PRO A 12 16.08 17.29 19.03
C PRO A 12 14.77 16.52 18.90
N LYS A 13 14.50 15.53 19.78
CA LYS A 13 13.31 14.65 19.71
C LYS A 13 11.97 15.38 19.52
N LYS A 14 11.81 16.56 20.13
CA LYS A 14 10.59 17.40 20.00
C LYS A 14 10.38 18.00 18.61
N TYR A 15 11.42 18.03 17.78
CA TYR A 15 11.40 18.49 16.39
C TYR A 15 11.64 17.34 15.40
N LYS A 16 11.84 16.11 15.88
CA LYS A 16 11.84 14.94 15.01
C LYS A 16 10.39 14.63 14.65
N ASP A 17 10.14 14.44 13.36
CA ASP A 17 8.85 13.92 12.90
C ASP A 17 8.50 12.61 13.62
N ALA A 18 7.20 12.38 13.79
CA ALA A 18 6.68 11.19 14.45
C ALA A 18 7.30 9.92 13.82
N LYS A 19 7.66 8.93 14.65
CA LYS A 19 8.28 7.66 14.21
C LYS A 19 7.51 6.96 13.08
N ASN A 20 6.21 7.21 12.98
CA ASN A 20 5.35 6.82 11.87
C ASN A 20 4.67 8.10 11.35
N PRO A 21 5.16 8.71 10.27
CA PRO A 21 4.49 9.86 9.69
C PRO A 21 3.06 9.48 9.31
N ILE A 22 2.10 10.39 9.53
CA ILE A 22 0.71 10.19 9.10
C ILE A 22 0.55 10.97 7.80
N ILE A 23 -0.01 10.31 6.79
CA ILE A 23 -0.49 10.98 5.58
C ILE A 23 -1.77 11.71 5.99
N LYS A 24 -1.63 12.99 6.36
CA LYS A 24 -2.68 13.77 7.04
C LYS A 24 -3.99 13.77 6.27
N ASP A 25 -3.92 13.97 4.96
CA ASP A 25 -5.09 14.06 4.08
C ASP A 25 -5.87 12.74 3.98
N LEU A 26 -5.20 11.60 4.20
CA LEU A 26 -5.80 10.27 4.11
C LEU A 26 -6.10 9.66 5.49
N GLY A 27 -5.58 10.25 6.58
CA GLY A 27 -5.72 9.71 7.93
C GLY A 27 -5.08 8.32 8.13
N ILE A 28 -4.11 7.95 7.27
CA ILE A 28 -3.41 6.66 7.33
C ILE A 28 -1.92 6.86 7.68
N PRO A 29 -1.28 5.92 8.40
CA PRO A 29 0.17 5.95 8.61
C PRO A 29 0.93 5.81 7.29
N ALA A 30 2.12 6.38 7.16
CA ALA A 30 2.99 6.25 5.99
C ALA A 30 3.43 4.80 5.77
N LEU A 31 3.62 4.06 6.87
CA LEU A 31 3.77 2.60 6.87
C LEU A 31 2.39 1.97 7.07
N TYR A 32 1.66 1.76 5.98
CA TYR A 32 0.36 1.10 5.99
C TYR A 32 0.36 -0.14 5.11
N ARG A 33 -0.47 -1.13 5.48
CA ARG A 33 -0.80 -2.28 4.65
C ARG A 33 -2.28 -2.25 4.33
N MET A 34 -2.59 -2.38 3.05
CA MET A 34 -3.96 -2.24 2.53
C MET A 34 -4.26 -3.34 1.52
N ILE A 35 -5.47 -3.90 1.62
CA ILE A 35 -6.11 -4.61 0.51
C ILE A 35 -7.29 -3.78 0.04
N MET A 36 -7.40 -3.63 -1.27
CA MET A 36 -8.54 -3.01 -1.93
C MET A 36 -9.34 -4.08 -2.67
N LEU A 37 -10.56 -4.33 -2.22
CA LEU A 37 -11.49 -5.26 -2.86
C LEU A 37 -12.54 -4.45 -3.61
N ALA A 38 -12.48 -4.50 -4.93
CA ALA A 38 -13.45 -3.80 -5.78
C ALA A 38 -13.51 -4.40 -7.19
N PRO A 39 -14.69 -4.40 -7.86
CA PRO A 39 -14.85 -4.98 -9.20
C PRO A 39 -14.06 -4.21 -10.27
N SER A 40 -14.01 -4.71 -11.50
CA SER A 40 -13.42 -3.94 -12.62
C SER A 40 -14.19 -2.63 -12.83
N GLY A 41 -13.50 -1.55 -13.21
CA GLY A 41 -14.11 -0.22 -13.40
C GLY A 41 -14.49 0.54 -12.12
N SER A 42 -14.30 -0.04 -10.94
CA SER A 42 -14.60 0.58 -9.63
C SER A 42 -13.63 1.69 -9.20
N GLY A 43 -12.60 1.98 -9.99
CA GLY A 43 -11.64 3.04 -9.68
C GLY A 43 -10.46 2.63 -8.81
N LYS A 44 -10.12 1.34 -8.69
CA LYS A 44 -8.91 0.87 -7.96
C LYS A 44 -7.64 1.66 -8.33
N THR A 45 -7.38 1.80 -9.63
CA THR A 45 -6.23 2.54 -10.13
C THR A 45 -6.32 4.04 -9.82
N ASN A 46 -7.51 4.62 -9.90
CA ASN A 46 -7.74 6.00 -9.47
C ASN A 46 -7.49 6.19 -7.96
N MET A 47 -7.81 5.17 -7.16
CA MET A 47 -7.54 5.19 -5.73
C MET A 47 -6.05 5.09 -5.42
N ALA A 48 -5.31 4.25 -6.15
CA ALA A 48 -3.85 4.24 -6.07
C ALA A 48 -3.26 5.63 -6.38
N PHE A 49 -3.77 6.32 -7.41
CA PHE A 49 -3.38 7.71 -7.70
C PHE A 49 -3.78 8.69 -6.60
N HIS A 50 -4.97 8.52 -6.03
CA HIS A 50 -5.42 9.35 -4.92
C HIS A 50 -4.45 9.25 -3.74
N ILE A 51 -3.95 8.04 -3.42
CA ILE A 51 -2.94 7.85 -2.38
C ILE A 51 -1.63 8.54 -2.74
N ILE A 52 -1.09 8.30 -3.94
CA ILE A 52 0.19 8.88 -4.38
C ILE A 52 0.12 10.41 -4.36
N LYS A 53 -0.95 10.99 -4.90
CA LYS A 53 -1.18 12.43 -4.96
C LYS A 53 -1.23 13.08 -3.58
N HIS A 54 -1.86 12.44 -2.61
CA HIS A 54 -1.99 12.94 -1.23
C HIS A 54 -0.85 12.50 -0.30
N SER A 55 0.18 11.84 -0.84
CA SER A 55 1.39 11.43 -0.10
C SER A 55 2.66 12.16 -0.56
N PRO A 56 2.65 13.49 -0.79
CA PRO A 56 3.82 14.19 -1.30
C PRO A 56 4.99 14.10 -0.30
N ASN A 57 6.18 13.79 -0.80
CA ASN A 57 7.42 13.65 -0.02
C ASN A 57 7.40 12.55 1.06
N VAL A 58 6.42 11.65 1.04
CA VAL A 58 6.34 10.53 1.99
C VAL A 58 7.19 9.36 1.51
N TYR A 59 6.96 8.91 0.28
CA TYR A 59 7.64 7.76 -0.31
C TYR A 59 8.88 8.19 -1.08
N ALA A 60 10.00 7.53 -0.84
CA ALA A 60 11.23 7.78 -1.59
C ALA A 60 11.23 7.09 -2.96
N TYR A 61 10.44 6.03 -3.12
CA TYR A 61 10.35 5.26 -4.34
C TYR A 61 9.00 4.53 -4.43
N LEU A 62 8.51 4.33 -5.65
CA LEU A 62 7.30 3.55 -5.96
C LEU A 62 7.66 2.27 -6.72
N HIS A 63 7.10 1.15 -6.31
CA HIS A 63 7.21 -0.14 -7.00
C HIS A 63 5.82 -0.60 -7.37
N VAL A 64 5.58 -0.84 -8.66
CA VAL A 64 4.30 -1.37 -9.14
C VAL A 64 4.55 -2.74 -9.73
N ILE A 65 3.89 -3.75 -9.19
CA ILE A 65 3.97 -5.14 -9.66
C ILE A 65 2.64 -5.47 -10.31
N CYS A 66 2.67 -5.79 -11.60
CA CYS A 66 1.49 -5.94 -12.44
C CYS A 66 1.80 -6.84 -13.65
N ARG A 67 0.81 -7.60 -14.13
CA ARG A 67 0.97 -8.53 -15.27
C ARG A 67 1.32 -7.86 -16.60
N ASN A 68 0.98 -6.59 -16.79
CA ASN A 68 1.36 -5.84 -17.98
C ASN A 68 2.05 -4.52 -17.60
N PRO A 69 3.38 -4.55 -17.38
CA PRO A 69 4.13 -3.34 -17.00
C PRO A 69 4.22 -2.31 -18.14
N ASN A 70 4.03 -2.72 -19.40
CA ASN A 70 4.14 -1.89 -20.59
C ASN A 70 2.75 -1.57 -21.16
N GLN A 71 2.02 -0.69 -20.46
CA GLN A 71 0.73 -0.19 -20.91
C GLN A 71 0.68 1.34 -20.82
N PRO A 72 -0.16 2.02 -21.61
CA PRO A 72 -0.14 3.48 -21.76
C PRO A 72 -0.20 4.26 -20.44
N LEU A 73 -0.97 3.75 -19.46
CA LEU A 73 -1.07 4.38 -18.15
C LEU A 73 0.26 4.34 -17.38
N TYR A 74 0.98 3.23 -17.47
CA TYR A 74 2.25 3.03 -16.76
C TYR A 74 3.40 3.71 -17.46
N ASP A 75 3.35 3.78 -18.79
CA ASP A 75 4.23 4.63 -19.59
C ASP A 75 4.10 6.10 -19.15
N TYR A 76 2.86 6.60 -19.07
CA TYR A 76 2.62 7.97 -18.60
C TYR A 76 3.17 8.22 -17.18
N LEU A 77 3.02 7.26 -16.25
CA LEU A 77 3.56 7.40 -14.90
C LEU A 77 5.08 7.38 -14.86
N ARG A 78 5.72 6.53 -15.68
CA ARG A 78 7.19 6.53 -15.83
C ARG A 78 7.68 7.89 -16.29
N ASP A 79 7.03 8.46 -17.29
CA ASP A 79 7.38 9.77 -17.82
C ASP A 79 7.19 10.89 -16.80
N LYS A 80 6.14 10.82 -15.97
CA LYS A 80 5.86 11.88 -14.97
C LYS A 80 6.68 11.78 -13.70
N LEU A 81 7.05 10.57 -13.30
CA LEU A 81 7.76 10.33 -12.05
C LEU A 81 9.25 10.07 -12.26
N GLU A 82 9.75 10.15 -13.50
CA GLU A 82 11.17 10.26 -13.89
C GLU A 82 12.16 9.56 -12.94
N GLY A 83 12.15 8.22 -12.96
CA GLY A 83 13.10 7.41 -12.19
C GLY A 83 12.74 7.19 -10.72
N PHE A 84 11.65 7.79 -10.19
CA PHE A 84 11.11 7.51 -8.85
C PHE A 84 10.08 6.37 -8.81
N ILE A 85 9.86 5.69 -9.93
CA ILE A 85 8.94 4.57 -10.06
C ILE A 85 9.55 3.46 -10.92
N SER A 86 9.31 2.21 -10.51
CA SER A 86 9.63 1.02 -11.30
C SER A 86 8.41 0.11 -11.43
N PHE A 87 8.30 -0.53 -12.60
CA PHE A 87 7.24 -1.49 -12.90
C PHE A 87 7.86 -2.86 -13.12
N TYR A 88 7.25 -3.89 -12.54
CA TYR A 88 7.74 -5.26 -12.59
C TYR A 88 6.64 -6.19 -13.06
N ASP A 89 7.00 -7.08 -13.98
CA ASP A 89 6.21 -8.28 -14.21
C ASP A 89 6.32 -9.20 -12.98
N PRO A 90 5.23 -9.85 -12.50
CA PRO A 90 5.24 -10.59 -11.24
C PRO A 90 6.21 -11.79 -11.24
N ASP A 91 6.48 -12.39 -12.40
CA ASP A 91 7.41 -13.51 -12.50
C ASP A 91 8.86 -13.04 -12.34
N SER A 92 9.14 -11.81 -12.80
CA SER A 92 10.44 -11.15 -12.73
C SER A 92 10.63 -10.22 -11.54
N ALA A 93 9.60 -10.05 -10.69
CA ALA A 93 9.64 -9.11 -9.59
C ALA A 93 10.76 -9.47 -8.58
N PRO A 94 11.54 -8.47 -8.12
CA PRO A 94 12.59 -8.68 -7.13
C PRO A 94 12.00 -9.14 -5.80
N THR A 95 12.81 -9.80 -4.96
CA THR A 95 12.41 -10.13 -3.59
C THR A 95 12.34 -8.86 -2.73
N VAL A 96 11.74 -8.92 -1.54
CA VAL A 96 11.66 -7.74 -0.64
C VAL A 96 13.02 -7.15 -0.31
N ASP A 97 14.03 -8.00 -0.11
CA ASP A 97 15.37 -7.52 0.24
C ASP A 97 16.07 -6.85 -0.95
N GLN A 98 15.64 -7.18 -2.17
CA GLN A 98 16.21 -6.68 -3.42
C GLN A 98 15.42 -5.51 -4.02
N ILE A 99 14.12 -5.39 -3.73
CA ILE A 99 13.26 -4.38 -4.35
C ILE A 99 13.63 -2.96 -3.91
N ARG A 100 14.18 -2.84 -2.69
CA ARG A 100 14.45 -1.56 -2.05
C ARG A 100 15.49 -0.75 -2.84
N HIS A 101 15.14 0.47 -3.22
CA HIS A 101 16.03 1.36 -3.96
C HIS A 101 16.91 2.24 -3.05
N THR A 102 16.42 2.60 -1.87
CA THR A 102 17.14 3.46 -0.93
C THR A 102 17.90 2.67 0.14
N PRO A 103 19.07 3.14 0.61
CA PRO A 103 19.75 2.51 1.73
C PRO A 103 18.86 2.47 2.99
N LEU A 104 18.89 1.36 3.74
CA LEU A 104 18.15 1.19 5.00
C LEU A 104 18.44 2.31 6.02
N THR A 105 19.63 2.87 5.97
CA THR A 105 20.08 3.98 6.82
C THR A 105 19.28 5.25 6.63
N THR A 106 18.65 5.46 5.46
CA THR A 106 17.86 6.66 5.15
C THR A 106 16.52 6.70 5.88
N LYS A 107 16.02 5.55 6.36
CA LYS A 107 14.72 5.39 7.03
C LYS A 107 13.51 5.96 6.27
N LYS A 108 13.64 6.23 4.97
CA LYS A 108 12.52 6.64 4.14
C LYS A 108 11.71 5.41 3.70
N PRO A 109 10.37 5.47 3.75
CA PRO A 109 9.53 4.39 3.27
C PRO A 109 9.46 4.38 1.73
N GLU A 110 9.24 3.21 1.16
CA GLU A 110 8.96 3.01 -0.27
C GLU A 110 7.59 2.33 -0.37
N LEU A 111 6.80 2.68 -1.38
CA LEU A 111 5.45 2.13 -1.57
C LEU A 111 5.48 1.01 -2.61
N VAL A 112 5.00 -0.16 -2.22
CA VAL A 112 4.82 -1.30 -3.12
C VAL A 112 3.33 -1.47 -3.42
N ILE A 113 2.97 -1.42 -4.70
CA ILE A 113 1.62 -1.57 -5.21
C ILE A 113 1.54 -2.87 -5.99
N PHE A 114 0.56 -3.69 -5.64
CA PHE A 114 0.21 -4.92 -6.30
C PHE A 114 -1.07 -4.71 -7.10
N ASP A 115 -0.95 -4.49 -8.40
CA ASP A 115 -2.11 -4.22 -9.25
C ASP A 115 -2.57 -5.47 -9.98
N ASP A 116 -3.82 -5.88 -9.72
CA ASP A 116 -4.53 -6.99 -10.35
C ASP A 116 -3.80 -8.36 -10.31
N ILE A 117 -3.11 -8.64 -9.21
CA ILE A 117 -2.34 -9.87 -8.99
C ILE A 117 -2.87 -10.71 -7.81
N THR A 118 -4.12 -10.46 -7.41
CA THR A 118 -4.74 -10.97 -6.16
C THR A 118 -4.83 -12.50 -6.03
N THR A 119 -4.45 -13.26 -7.05
CA THR A 119 -4.45 -14.74 -7.03
C THR A 119 -3.07 -15.39 -7.03
N ASP A 120 -1.98 -14.65 -7.26
CA ASP A 120 -0.65 -15.24 -7.38
C ASP A 120 0.05 -15.37 -6.02
N LYS A 121 -0.27 -16.46 -5.31
CA LYS A 121 0.33 -16.81 -4.01
C LYS A 121 1.86 -16.77 -4.05
N HIS A 122 2.47 -17.14 -5.16
CA HIS A 122 3.92 -17.12 -5.34
C HIS A 122 4.54 -15.71 -5.33
N VAL A 123 3.81 -14.70 -5.80
CA VAL A 123 4.26 -13.30 -5.80
C VAL A 123 4.24 -12.75 -4.38
N LEU A 124 3.19 -13.06 -3.63
CA LEU A 124 3.08 -12.71 -2.21
C LEU A 124 4.17 -13.42 -1.37
N GLU A 125 4.51 -14.67 -1.70
CA GLU A 125 5.59 -15.44 -1.08
C GLU A 125 6.98 -14.82 -1.30
N LYS A 126 7.29 -14.36 -2.52
CA LYS A 126 8.55 -13.66 -2.82
C LYS A 126 8.70 -12.33 -2.07
N LEU A 127 7.57 -11.72 -1.71
CA LEU A 127 7.50 -10.37 -1.19
C LEU A 127 7.11 -10.28 0.30
N ALA A 128 7.06 -11.43 0.98
CA ALA A 128 6.94 -11.49 2.42
C ALA A 128 8.32 -11.80 3.04
N ASN A 129 8.86 -10.87 3.83
CA ASN A 129 10.18 -11.01 4.44
C ASN A 129 10.23 -11.99 5.62
N SER A 130 9.10 -12.56 6.01
CA SER A 130 9.05 -13.60 7.02
C SER A 130 7.84 -14.51 6.83
N LYS A 131 7.97 -15.76 7.30
CA LYS A 131 6.85 -16.70 7.43
C LYS A 131 5.69 -16.10 8.26
N ARG A 132 5.97 -15.12 9.11
CA ARG A 132 5.00 -14.35 9.90
C ARG A 132 4.29 -13.28 9.05
N ASP A 133 4.98 -12.57 8.16
CA ASP A 133 4.36 -11.61 7.24
C ASP A 133 3.45 -12.33 6.24
N LEU A 134 3.89 -13.47 5.72
CA LEU A 134 3.08 -14.31 4.84
C LEU A 134 1.87 -14.88 5.58
N GLN A 135 2.05 -15.36 6.81
CA GLN A 135 0.91 -15.75 7.64
C GLN A 135 0.03 -14.56 8.03
N ALA A 136 0.53 -13.34 8.22
CA ALA A 136 -0.33 -12.18 8.49
C ALA A 136 -1.13 -11.74 7.26
N ILE A 137 -0.56 -11.87 6.07
CA ILE A 137 -1.25 -11.65 4.79
C ILE A 137 -2.29 -12.76 4.52
N LEU A 138 -1.97 -14.02 4.84
CA LEU A 138 -2.79 -15.20 4.53
C LEU A 138 -3.73 -15.66 5.67
N LYS A 139 -3.50 -15.23 6.92
CA LYS A 139 -4.10 -15.76 8.15
C LYS A 139 -4.59 -14.64 9.07
N ASP A 140 -5.17 -13.59 8.48
CA ASP A 140 -5.93 -12.51 9.12
C ASP A 140 -5.21 -11.16 9.17
N PHE A 141 -5.86 -10.17 8.56
CA PHE A 141 -5.72 -8.73 8.84
C PHE A 141 -6.09 -8.37 10.30
N ASN A 142 -6.07 -9.33 11.23
CA ASN A 142 -6.47 -9.25 12.62
C ASN A 142 -7.77 -8.46 12.82
N LEU A 143 -8.77 -8.72 11.95
CA LEU A 143 -10.08 -8.09 12.02
C LEU A 143 -10.87 -8.69 13.19
N VAL A 144 -10.62 -8.18 14.39
CA VAL A 144 -11.23 -8.69 15.62
C VAL A 144 -12.75 -8.62 15.51
N GLY A 145 -13.43 -9.75 15.66
CA GLY A 145 -14.89 -9.85 15.61
C GLY A 145 -15.50 -9.81 14.20
N VAL A 146 -14.69 -9.97 13.14
CA VAL A 146 -15.16 -10.04 11.75
C VAL A 146 -15.02 -11.46 11.24
N ASN A 147 -16.12 -12.03 10.72
CA ASN A 147 -16.12 -13.32 10.04
C ASN A 147 -16.28 -13.17 8.51
N GLU A 148 -16.12 -14.28 7.79
CA GLU A 148 -16.21 -14.30 6.32
C GLU A 148 -17.53 -13.74 5.77
N ALA A 149 -18.67 -14.09 6.38
CA ALA A 149 -19.97 -13.58 5.96
C ALA A 149 -20.07 -12.05 6.11
N MET A 150 -19.46 -11.49 7.16
CA MET A 150 -19.40 -10.03 7.37
C MET A 150 -18.52 -9.34 6.32
N ILE A 151 -17.42 -9.97 5.91
CA ILE A 151 -16.58 -9.46 4.81
C ILE A 151 -17.38 -9.44 3.50
N PHE A 152 -18.12 -10.50 3.19
CA PHE A 152 -18.99 -10.54 2.01
C PHE A 152 -20.09 -9.47 2.04
N ARG A 153 -20.74 -9.27 3.18
CA ARG A 153 -21.75 -8.22 3.34
C ARG A 153 -21.13 -6.83 3.21
N ALA A 154 -19.99 -6.61 3.83
CA ALA A 154 -19.23 -5.36 3.70
C ALA A 154 -18.82 -5.11 2.25
N TYR A 155 -18.35 -6.14 1.54
CA TYR A 155 -17.98 -6.04 0.13
C TYR A 155 -19.18 -5.64 -0.72
N ASN A 156 -20.30 -6.35 -0.62
CA ASN A 156 -21.51 -6.05 -1.37
C ASN A 156 -22.04 -4.64 -1.05
N LYS A 157 -22.02 -4.24 0.22
CA LYS A 157 -22.43 -2.90 0.68
C LYS A 157 -21.53 -1.81 0.11
N CYS A 158 -20.21 -1.96 0.21
CA CYS A 158 -19.26 -0.95 -0.24
C CYS A 158 -19.14 -0.88 -1.77
N THR A 159 -19.38 -1.98 -2.48
CA THR A 159 -19.23 -2.05 -3.95
C THR A 159 -20.56 -1.94 -4.70
N ALA A 160 -21.65 -1.62 -4.01
CA ALA A 160 -22.98 -1.45 -4.60
C ALA A 160 -23.03 -0.37 -5.70
N HIS A 161 -22.09 0.59 -5.67
CA HIS A 161 -21.96 1.65 -6.66
C HIS A 161 -20.56 1.69 -7.27
N ILE A 162 -20.49 2.06 -8.54
CA ILE A 162 -19.22 2.29 -9.26
C ILE A 162 -18.44 3.40 -8.54
N GLY A 163 -17.11 3.25 -8.46
CA GLY A 163 -16.24 4.21 -7.82
C GLY A 163 -16.06 4.00 -6.31
N GLN A 164 -16.62 2.93 -5.76
CA GLN A 164 -16.57 2.61 -4.33
C GLN A 164 -15.81 1.31 -4.09
N ALA A 165 -15.10 1.22 -2.96
CA ALA A 165 -14.28 0.08 -2.61
C ALA A 165 -14.41 -0.32 -1.14
N LEU A 166 -14.31 -1.61 -0.87
CA LEU A 166 -13.99 -2.11 0.46
C LEU A 166 -12.47 -2.07 0.64
N VAL A 167 -12.03 -1.41 1.71
CA VAL A 167 -10.63 -1.31 2.11
C VAL A 167 -10.42 -2.07 3.39
N ILE A 168 -9.44 -2.96 3.41
CA ILE A 168 -9.01 -3.66 4.63
C ILE A 168 -7.72 -2.98 5.13
N ASP A 169 -7.83 -2.32 6.28
CA ASP A 169 -6.72 -1.61 6.95
C ASP A 169 -6.04 -2.58 7.92
N GLY A 170 -4.93 -3.19 7.48
CA GLY A 170 -4.18 -4.17 8.27
C GLY A 170 -3.36 -3.56 9.40
N THR A 171 -3.17 -2.23 9.40
CA THR A 171 -2.45 -1.56 10.49
C THR A 171 -3.35 -1.39 11.71
N LYS A 172 -4.64 -1.08 11.49
CA LYS A 172 -5.62 -0.90 12.55
C LYS A 172 -6.53 -2.11 12.79
N GLY A 173 -6.50 -3.11 11.91
CA GLY A 173 -7.35 -4.29 12.01
C GLY A 173 -8.83 -3.95 11.81
N GLN A 174 -9.15 -3.12 10.82
CA GLN A 174 -10.52 -2.66 10.56
C GLN A 174 -10.88 -2.65 9.07
N MET A 175 -12.17 -2.76 8.77
CA MET A 175 -12.70 -2.55 7.43
C MET A 175 -13.12 -1.10 7.25
N ARG A 176 -12.94 -0.57 6.06
CA ARG A 176 -13.34 0.78 5.68
C ARG A 176 -14.09 0.75 4.36
N TRP A 177 -15.09 1.61 4.25
CA TRP A 177 -15.65 1.97 2.96
C TRP A 177 -14.83 3.16 2.44
N ASN A 178 -14.10 2.93 1.34
CA ASN A 178 -13.06 3.82 0.85
C ASN A 178 -12.04 4.12 1.98
N PHE A 179 -11.68 5.38 2.19
CA PHE A 179 -10.78 5.80 3.27
C PHE A 179 -11.50 6.34 4.50
N ASP A 180 -12.63 6.99 4.27
CA ASP A 180 -13.21 7.96 5.21
C ASP A 180 -14.09 7.31 6.27
N MET A 181 -14.73 6.19 5.94
CA MET A 181 -15.71 5.55 6.81
C MET A 181 -15.20 4.20 7.31
N VAL A 182 -14.96 4.10 8.62
CA VAL A 182 -14.70 2.83 9.29
C VAL A 182 -16.02 2.07 9.43
N LEU A 183 -16.04 0.81 9.00
CA LEU A 183 -17.21 -0.05 9.14
C LEU A 183 -17.25 -0.65 10.54
N ASN A 184 -18.41 -0.56 11.20
CA ASN A 184 -18.66 -1.24 12.45
C ASN A 184 -19.06 -2.70 12.19
N PRO A 185 -18.32 -3.70 12.70
CA PRO A 185 -18.70 -5.10 12.57
C PRO A 185 -20.12 -5.40 13.09
N GLY A 186 -20.58 -4.74 14.15
CA GLY A 186 -21.93 -4.96 14.69
C GLY A 186 -23.08 -4.51 13.77
N GLU A 187 -22.77 -3.76 12.71
CA GLU A 187 -23.74 -3.23 11.74
C GLU A 187 -23.66 -3.95 10.37
N LEU A 188 -22.92 -5.06 10.30
CA LEU A 188 -22.68 -5.87 9.10
C LEU A 188 -23.35 -7.24 9.18
#